data_AF-A0AAD6RAZ4-F1
#
_entry.id   AF-A0AAD6RAZ4-F1
#
_cell.length_a   1.000
_cell.length_b   1.000
_cell.length_c   1.000
_cell.angle_alpha   90.00
_cell.angle_beta   90.00
_cell.angle_gamma   90.00
#
_symmetry.space_group_name_H-M   'P 1'
#
loop_
_entity.id
_entity.type
_entity.pdbx_description
1 polymer ?
#
loop_
_entity_poly.entity_id
_entity_poly.type
_entity_poly.pdbx_seq_one_letter_code
_entity_poly.pdbx_strand_id
1 'polypeptide(L)' 'MTMMPRCGVPDIIDGRTGINSADGTAAKGTYDTGTVALHQLGHALGLDHSSVPEAIMWPSIASGEIKL' A
#
# COMPACT_ATOMS: atom_id res chain seq x y z
N MET A 1 0.08 -12.63 -13.22
CA MET A 1 -0.84 -12.30 -12.12
C MET A 1 -0.09 -11.47 -11.06
N THR A 2 0.02 -10.15 -11.23
CA THR A 2 0.35 -9.27 -10.11
C THR A 2 -0.98 -8.98 -9.43
N MET A 3 -1.25 -9.67 -8.32
CA MET A 3 -2.52 -9.58 -7.63
C MET A 3 -2.57 -8.22 -6.91
N MET A 4 -3.19 -7.21 -7.53
CA MET A 4 -3.47 -5.95 -6.84
C MET A 4 -4.39 -6.24 -5.64
N PRO A 5 -4.01 -5.86 -4.41
CA PRO A 5 -4.88 -6.05 -3.27
C PRO A 5 -6.06 -5.09 -3.43
N ARG A 6 -7.22 -5.70 -3.67
CA ARG A 6 -8.55 -5.09 -3.82
C ARG A 6 -9.04 -4.25 -2.62
N CYS A 7 -8.21 -4.17 -1.58
CA CYS A 7 -8.11 -3.15 -0.52
C CYS A 7 -6.81 -3.46 0.27
N GLY A 8 -5.65 -3.25 -0.35
CA GLY A 8 -4.36 -3.03 0.33
C GLY A 8 -3.70 -4.10 1.21
N VAL A 9 -4.28 -5.26 1.55
CA VAL A 9 -3.52 -6.23 2.38
C VAL A 9 -2.54 -7.03 1.52
N PRO A 10 -1.21 -6.87 1.69
CA PRO A 10 -0.24 -7.71 1.01
C PRO A 10 -0.37 -9.15 1.51
N ASP A 11 -0.46 -10.11 0.58
CA ASP A 11 -0.50 -11.54 0.91
C ASP A 11 0.86 -11.97 1.48
N ILE A 12 0.91 -12.21 2.79
CA ILE A 12 2.11 -12.67 3.53
C ILE A 12 2.25 -14.20 3.45
N ILE A 13 1.16 -14.92 3.11
CA ILE A 13 1.07 -16.38 3.32
C ILE A 13 1.84 -17.18 2.24
N ASP A 14 2.05 -16.66 1.03
CA ASP A 14 2.77 -17.36 -0.06
C ASP A 14 4.22 -16.87 -0.26
N GLY A 15 4.74 -15.97 0.59
CA GLY A 15 6.15 -15.52 0.55
C GLY A 15 6.60 -14.80 -0.73
N ARG A 16 5.70 -14.53 -1.69
CA ARG A 16 6.00 -13.76 -2.91
C ARG A 16 6.03 -12.25 -2.71
N THR A 17 5.44 -11.76 -1.61
CA THR A 17 5.30 -10.34 -1.31
C THR A 17 5.91 -10.03 0.05
N GLY A 18 6.98 -9.24 0.05
CA GLY A 18 7.60 -8.74 1.28
C GLY A 18 6.90 -7.49 1.80
N ILE A 19 6.93 -7.26 3.10
CA ILE A 19 6.57 -5.97 3.70
C ILE A 19 7.84 -5.36 4.27
N ASN A 20 8.23 -4.20 3.76
CA ASN A 20 9.35 -3.46 4.31
C ASN A 20 8.85 -2.61 5.48
N SER A 21 9.70 -2.45 6.49
CA SER A 21 9.53 -1.44 7.54
C SER A 21 9.41 -0.06 6.89
N ALA A 22 8.68 0.85 7.54
CA ALA A 22 8.40 2.22 7.09
C ALA A 22 9.64 3.14 7.08
N ASP A 23 10.75 2.68 6.51
CA ASP A 23 12.02 3.38 6.32
C ASP A 23 11.98 4.27 5.06
N GLY A 24 10.84 4.34 4.36
CA GLY A 24 10.74 5.06 3.10
C GLY A 24 11.50 4.37 1.98
N THR A 25 11.61 3.04 2.03
CA THR A 25 12.19 2.21 0.97
C THR A 25 11.30 1.01 0.65
N ALA A 26 10.59 1.06 -0.49
CA ALA A 26 9.85 -0.07 -1.02
C ALA A 26 10.68 -0.71 -2.15
N ALA A 27 11.20 -1.91 -1.92
CA ALA A 27 11.86 -2.69 -2.95
C ALA A 27 10.81 -3.25 -3.94
N LYS A 28 11.21 -3.54 -5.18
CA LYS A 28 10.33 -4.25 -6.13
C LYS A 28 9.85 -5.57 -5.52
N GLY A 29 8.54 -5.81 -5.55
CA GLY A 29 7.92 -6.98 -4.92
C GLY A 29 7.66 -6.83 -3.42
N THR A 30 7.89 -5.64 -2.85
CA THR A 30 7.56 -5.33 -1.46
C THR A 30 6.59 -4.15 -1.36
N TYR A 31 5.83 -4.11 -0.26
CA TYR A 31 4.99 -2.97 0.07
C TYR A 31 5.53 -2.25 1.29
N ASP A 32 5.45 -0.93 1.28
CA ASP A 32 5.77 -0.08 2.42
C ASP A 32 4.61 -0.12 3.43
N THR A 33 4.92 -0.56 4.65
CA THR A 33 3.93 -0.68 5.73
C THR A 33 3.36 0.66 6.18
N GLY A 34 4.14 1.74 6.11
CA GLY A 34 3.68 3.09 6.43
C GLY A 34 2.61 3.58 5.47
N THR A 35 2.84 3.40 4.17
CA THR A 35 1.92 3.76 3.09
C THR A 35 0.59 3.01 3.22
N VAL A 36 0.64 1.70 3.44
CA VAL A 36 -0.59 0.88 3.64
C VAL A 36 -1.31 1.27 4.92
N ALA A 37 -0.57 1.47 6.02
CA ALA A 37 -1.17 1.85 7.31
C ALA A 37 -1.86 3.22 7.23
N LEU A 38 -1.23 4.22 6.62
CA LEU A 38 -1.80 5.56 6.48
C LEU A 38 -3.05 5.57 5.59
N HIS A 39 -3.07 4.78 4.50
CA HIS A 39 -4.27 4.59 3.68
C HIS A 39 -5.44 4.02 4.49
N GLN A 40 -5.19 2.97 5.28
CA GLN A 40 -6.23 2.35 6.11
C GLN A 40 -6.67 3.25 7.26
N LEU A 41 -5.75 4.03 7.84
CA LEU A 41 -6.09 5.07 8.81
C LEU A 41 -6.97 6.16 8.19
N GLY A 42 -6.76 6.53 6.92
CA GLY A 42 -7.66 7.44 6.21
C GLY A 42 -9.09 6.92 6.16
N HIS A 43 -9.30 5.65 5.82
CA HIS A 43 -10.63 5.02 5.90
C HIS A 43 -11.18 4.98 7.34
N ALA A 44 -10.35 4.67 8.33
CA ALA A 44 -10.75 4.70 9.74
C ALA A 44 -11.19 6.11 10.20
N LEU A 45 -10.64 7.16 9.60
CA LEU A 45 -11.02 8.56 9.82
C LEU A 45 -12.19 9.03 8.93
N GLY A 46 -12.72 8.16 8.05
CA GLY A 46 -13.86 8.46 7.19
C GLY A 46 -13.51 9.07 5.83
N LEU A 47 -12.25 8.98 5.38
CA LEU A 47 -11.84 9.41 4.04
C LEU A 47 -12.20 8.35 2.99
N ASP A 48 -12.78 8.80 1.88
CA ASP A 48 -12.98 7.97 0.69
C ASP A 48 -11.71 7.96 -0.18
N HIS A 49 -11.72 7.14 -1.23
CA HIS A 49 -10.63 7.08 -2.17
C HIS A 49 -10.46 8.41 -2.91
N SER A 50 -9.19 8.76 -3.13
CA SER A 50 -8.84 9.89 -3.98
C SER A 50 -8.81 9.46 -5.46
N SER A 51 -9.16 10.38 -6.35
CA SER A 51 -8.95 10.23 -7.79
C SER A 51 -7.57 10.71 -8.25
N VAL A 52 -6.72 11.17 -7.31
CA VAL A 52 -5.35 11.64 -7.60
C VAL A 52 -4.37 10.48 -7.37
N PRO A 53 -3.62 10.02 -8.39
CA PRO A 53 -2.70 8.87 -8.28
C PRO A 53 -1.67 8.98 -7.16
N GLU A 54 -1.18 10.18 -6.91
CA GLU A 54 -0.16 10.48 -5.89
C GLU A 54 -0.72 10.54 -4.46
N ALA A 55 -2.04 10.56 -4.28
CA ALA A 55 -2.63 10.65 -2.95
C ALA A 55 -2.51 9.34 -2.19
N ILE A 56 -2.32 9.43 -0.87
CA ILE A 56 -2.32 8.27 0.04
C ILE A 56 -3.61 7.45 -0.05
N MET A 57 -4.74 8.11 -0.33
CA MET A 57 -6.06 7.49 -0.51
C MET A 57 -6.33 7.01 -1.96
N TRP A 58 -5.35 7.01 -2.87
CA TRP A 58 -5.54 6.39 -4.19
C TRP A 58 -5.81 4.88 -4.00
N PRO A 59 -6.81 4.29 -4.70
CA PRO A 59 -7.27 2.91 -4.48
C PRO A 59 -6.27 1.81 -4.86
N SER A 60 -5.03 2.16 -5.20
CA SER A 60 -3.99 1.21 -5.58
C SER A 60 -2.63 1.66 -5.08
N ILE A 61 -1.87 0.74 -4.50
CA ILE A 61 -0.48 0.95 -4.14
C ILE A 61 0.31 -0.11 -4.90
N ALA A 62 1.23 0.29 -5.78
CA ALA A 62 2.06 -0.69 -6.48
C ALA A 62 3.21 -1.16 -5.57
N SER A 63 3.69 -2.38 -5.81
CA SER A 63 4.87 -2.88 -5.11
C SER A 63 6.09 -2.03 -5.47
N GLY A 64 6.85 -1.60 -4.47
CA GLY A 64 7.97 -0.68 -4.67
C GLY A 64 7.60 0.81 -4.69
N GLU A 65 6.33 1.16 -4.45
CA GLU A 65 5.90 2.55 -4.28
C GLU A 65 5.75 2.92 -2.81
N ILE A 66 6.03 4.18 -2.52
CA ILE A 66 5.77 4.84 -1.25
C ILE A 66 4.90 6.06 -1.55
N LYS A 67 3.83 6.25 -0.80
CA LYS A 67 3.00 7.46 -0.89
C LYS A 67 3.05 8.17 0.46
N LEU A 68 3.23 9.48 0.41
CA LEU A 68 3.28 10.37 1.57
C LEU A 68 1.96 11.15 1.70
#